data_AF-A0A133SJ36-F1
#
_entry.id   AF-A0A133SJ36-F1
#
_cell.length_a   1.000
_cell.length_b   1.000
_cell.length_c   1.000
_cell.angle_alpha   90.00
_cell.angle_beta   90.00
_cell.angle_gamma   90.00
#
_symmetry.space_group_name_H-M   'P 1'
#
loop_
_entity.id
_entity.type
_entity.pdbx_description
1 polymer ?
#
loop_
_entity_poly.entity_id
_entity_poly.type
_entity_poly.pdbx_seq_one_letter_code
_entity_poly.pdbx_strand_id
1 'polypeptide(L)' 'MNILDIYKGLVPFLGEALGKDCEVVLHDFREPGHSVIAIANGNISGRHVGAPATDFIGAE' A
#
# COMPACT_ATOMS: atom_id res chain seq x y z
N MET A 1 -9.26 -19.26 0.29
CA MET A 1 -8.86 -18.09 -0.51
C MET A 1 -9.05 -16.87 0.37
N ASN A 2 -7.99 -16.12 0.66
CA ASN A 2 -8.09 -14.90 1.46
C ASN A 2 -8.50 -13.75 0.55
N ILE A 3 -9.49 -12.94 0.96
CA ILE A 3 -9.95 -11.77 0.20
C ILE A 3 -8.81 -10.78 -0.09
N LEU A 4 -7.82 -10.70 0.80
CA LEU A 4 -6.64 -9.85 0.61
C LEU A 4 -5.76 -10.31 -0.55
N ASP A 5 -5.74 -11.61 -0.88
CA ASP A 5 -4.97 -12.10 -2.04
C ASP A 5 -5.58 -11.61 -3.36
N ILE A 6 -6.91 -11.45 -3.42
CA ILE A 6 -7.59 -10.85 -4.58
C ILE A 6 -7.19 -9.38 -4.70
N TYR A 7 -7.24 -8.62 -3.60
CA TYR A 7 -6.89 -7.21 -3.63
C TYR A 7 -5.40 -6.98 -3.94
N LYS A 8 -4.50 -7.86 -3.47
CA LYS A 8 -3.07 -7.81 -3.83
C LYS A 8 -2.88 -7.88 -5.36
N GLY A 9 -3.68 -8.69 -6.06
CA GLY A 9 -3.66 -8.75 -7.52
C GLY A 9 -4.23 -7.51 -8.20
N LEU A 10 -5.18 -6.81 -7.57
CA LEU A 10 -5.78 -5.58 -8.10
C LEU A 10 -4.87 -4.36 -7.97
N VAL A 11 -4.03 -4.28 -6.92
CA VAL A 11 -3.12 -3.14 -6.69
C VAL A 11 -2.26 -2.78 -7.92
N PRO A 12 -1.49 -3.70 -8.54
CA PRO A 12 -0.69 -3.34 -9.72
C PRO A 12 -1.56 -2.95 -10.91
N PHE A 13 -2.71 -3.61 -11.13
CA PHE A 13 -3.64 -3.24 -12.20
C PHE A 13 -4.18 -1.81 -12.04
N LEU A 14 -4.58 -1.43 -10.82
CA LEU A 14 -5.04 -0.08 -10.52
C LEU A 14 -3.93 0.95 -10.69
N GLY A 15 -2.69 0.62 -10.31
CA GLY A 15 -1.53 1.49 -10.52
C GLY A 15 -1.30 1.81 -12.00
N GLU A 16 -1.44 0.83 -12.88
CA GLU A 16 -1.34 1.02 -14.34
C GLU A 16 -2.56 1.78 -14.88
N ALA A 17 -3.77 1.42 -14.45
CA ALA A 17 -5.02 2.02 -14.95
C ALA A 17 -5.17 3.50 -14.57
N LEU A 18 -4.72 3.88 -13.37
CA LEU A 18 -4.77 5.26 -12.86
C LEU A 18 -3.54 6.08 -13.29
N GLY A 19 -2.47 5.42 -13.70
CA GLY A 19 -1.23 6.03 -14.16
C GLY A 19 -0.25 6.39 -13.03
N LYS A 20 0.98 6.73 -13.44
CA LYS A 20 2.15 6.93 -12.57
C LYS A 20 2.01 8.00 -11.48
N ASP A 21 1.00 8.86 -11.57
CA ASP A 21 0.78 9.98 -10.66
C ASP A 21 -0.26 9.64 -9.56
N CYS A 22 -0.72 8.38 -9.52
CA CYS A 22 -1.63 7.87 -8.50
C CYS A 22 -0.98 6.71 -7.72
N GLU A 23 -0.92 6.83 -6.40
CA GLU A 23 -0.47 5.76 -5.50
C GLU A 23 -1.65 4.91 -5.05
N VAL A 24 -1.49 3.58 -5.13
CA VAL A 24 -2.50 2.63 -4.65
C VAL A 24 -1.88 1.77 -3.56
N VAL A 25 -2.46 1.82 -2.36
CA VAL A 25 -1.97 1.11 -1.18
C VAL A 25 -3.03 0.17 -0.64
N LEU A 26 -2.67 -1.09 -0.44
CA LEU A 26 -3.51 -2.06 0.25
C LEU A 26 -3.03 -2.25 1.69
N HIS A 27 -3.91 -1.95 2.63
CA HIS A 27 -3.66 -2.12 4.06
C HIS A 27 -4.31 -3.38 4.63
N ASP A 28 -3.60 -4.04 5.54
CA ASP A 28 -4.11 -5.02 6.49
C ASP A 28 -3.96 -4.47 7.91
N PHE A 29 -5.07 -4.06 8.52
CA PHE A 29 -5.07 -3.43 9.84
C PHE A 29 -4.99 -4.39 11.02
N ARG A 30 -4.82 -5.70 10.78
CA ARG A 30 -4.57 -6.67 11.85
C ARG A 30 -3.20 -6.45 12.51
N GLU A 31 -2.24 -5.87 11.78
CA GLU A 31 -0.94 -5.42 12.30
C GLU A 31 -0.65 -3.97 11.84
N PRO A 32 -1.10 -2.94 12.59
CA PRO A 32 -1.01 -1.55 12.15
C PRO A 32 0.42 -1.05 11.86
N GLY A 33 1.43 -1.63 12.52
CA GLY A 33 2.85 -1.33 12.31
C GLY A 33 3.41 -1.84 10.97
N HIS A 34 2.79 -2.86 10.38
CA HIS A 34 3.17 -3.44 9.08
C HIS A 34 1.96 -3.56 8.15
N SER A 35 1.12 -2.52 8.15
CA SER A 35 -0.18 -2.60 7.51
C SER A 35 -0.09 -2.68 5.99
N VAL A 36 0.93 -2.10 5.35
CA VAL A 36 1.01 -2.10 3.87
C VAL A 36 1.40 -3.49 3.38
N ILE A 37 0.46 -4.18 2.71
CA ILE A 37 0.65 -5.54 2.20
C ILE A 37 0.77 -5.64 0.66
N ALA A 38 0.47 -4.55 -0.05
CA ALA A 38 0.79 -4.34 -1.46
C ALA A 38 0.74 -2.83 -1.77
N ILE A 39 1.57 -2.39 -2.71
CA ILE A 39 1.62 -0.99 -3.15
C ILE A 39 1.96 -0.89 -4.64
N ALA A 40 1.31 0.06 -5.34
CA ALA A 40 1.68 0.50 -6.67
C ALA A 40 2.01 2.00 -6.65
N ASN A 41 3.02 2.41 -7.42
CA ASN A 41 3.53 3.79 -7.48
C ASN A 41 3.91 4.37 -6.10
N GLY A 42 4.46 3.54 -5.21
CA GLY A 42 4.86 3.92 -3.84
C GLY A 42 5.98 4.96 -3.77
N ASN A 43 6.63 5.26 -4.90
CA ASN A 43 7.60 6.35 -5.03
C ASN A 43 6.98 7.74 -4.87
N ILE A 44 5.64 7.88 -4.94
CA ILE A 44 4.96 9.17 -4.74
C ILE A 44 5.06 9.60 -3.27
N SER A 45 4.80 8.69 -2.33
CA SER A 45 4.94 8.95 -0.88
C SER A 45 6.23 8.42 -0.25
N GLY A 46 6.96 7.54 -0.95
CA GLY A 46 8.09 6.79 -0.39
C GLY A 46 7.68 5.52 0.37
N ARG A 47 6.39 5.14 0.36
CA ARG A 47 5.89 3.93 1.01
C ARG A 47 6.38 2.66 0.32
N HIS A 48 6.47 1.61 1.13
CA HIS A 48 6.84 0.26 0.72
C HIS A 48 6.02 -0.77 1.52
N VAL A 49 6.01 -2.01 1.06
CA VAL A 49 5.39 -3.13 1.79
C VAL A 49 6.03 -3.24 3.18
N GLY A 50 5.21 -3.36 4.21
CA GLY A 50 5.62 -3.34 5.62
C GLY A 50 5.60 -1.96 6.27
N ALA A 51 5.32 -0.88 5.52
CA ALA A 51 5.14 0.44 6.12
C ALA A 51 3.89 0.48 7.03
N PRO A 52 3.90 1.32 8.08
CA PRO A 52 2.74 1.51 8.96
C PRO A 52 1.60 2.25 8.24
N ALA A 53 0.39 2.16 8.80
CA ALA A 53 -0.80 2.77 8.18
C ALA A 53 -0.79 4.30 8.21
N THR A 54 -0.15 4.87 9.23
CA THR A 54 -0.05 6.31 9.42
C THR A 54 1.36 6.79 9.13
N ASP A 55 1.44 7.82 8.31
CA ASP A 55 2.61 8.66 8.12
C ASP A 55 2.59 9.74 9.23
N PHE A 56 2.72 9.33 10.49
CA PHE A 56 2.99 10.31 11.55
C PHE A 56 4.46 10.67 11.43
N ILE A 57 4.72 11.82 10.80
CA ILE A 57 5.96 12.55 10.96
C ILE A 57 6.13 12.77 12.47
N GLY A 58 7.07 12.02 13.04
CA GLY A 58 7.34 11.98 14.48
C GLY A 58 8.34 10.88 14.84
N ALA A 59 9.34 10.66 13.99
CA ALA A 59 10.59 10.06 14.47
C ALA A 59 11.36 11.17 15.20
N GLU A 60 11.33 11.13 16.53
CA GLU A 60 12.53 11.44 17.31
C GLU A 60 13.54 10.29 17.15
#